data_AF-A0A846W7B5-F1
#
_entry.id   AF-A0A846W7B5-F1
#
_cell.length_a   1.000
_cell.length_b   1.000
_cell.length_c   1.000
_cell.angle_alpha   90.00
_cell.angle_beta   90.00
_cell.angle_gamma   90.00
#
_symmetry.space_group_name_H-M   'P 1'
#
loop_
_entity.id
_entity.type
_entity.pdbx_description
1 polymer ?
#
loop_
_entity_poly.entity_id
_entity_poly.type
_entity_poly.pdbx_seq_one_letter_code
_entity_poly.pdbx_strand_id
1 'polypeptide(L)'
;MNNWSTFAEHLTAELRELPLGARVIVFEPEPARTRRFVQFARDAEVLSAQLIGDKYLDPDRRPSPAGYQALTDAGWHRPDVDNGHLWWVDFPTPVTEADRRRAAELTVVGLRDGYGIPTPTGLAYDAWLEVPTHLPLSLTTLDLPRLPMP
;
A
#
# COMPACT_ATOMS: atom_id res chain seq x y z
N MET A 1 2.33 14.56 9.85
CA MET A 1 0.96 14.47 9.28
C MET A 1 -0.02 13.85 10.28
N ASN A 2 -1.25 14.39 10.42
CA ASN A 2 -2.21 13.93 11.45
C ASN A 2 -3.51 13.30 10.93
N ASN A 3 -3.77 13.23 9.61
CA ASN A 3 -5.01 12.65 9.10
C ASN A 3 -4.84 11.91 7.77
N TRP A 4 -5.80 11.03 7.49
CA TRP A 4 -5.83 10.16 6.31
C TRP A 4 -6.04 10.90 4.98
N SER A 5 -6.70 12.06 4.98
CA SER A 5 -6.92 12.84 3.75
C SER A 5 -5.61 13.40 3.21
N THR A 6 -4.80 14.02 4.07
CA THR A 6 -3.47 14.51 3.67
C THR A 6 -2.55 13.36 3.24
N PHE A 7 -2.63 12.21 3.92
CA PHE A 7 -1.92 11.01 3.49
C PHE A 7 -2.31 10.57 2.06
N ALA A 8 -3.60 10.53 1.74
CA ALA A 8 -4.05 10.16 0.40
C ALA A 8 -3.61 11.17 -0.68
N GLU A 9 -3.68 12.46 -0.38
CA GLU A 9 -3.22 13.53 -1.28
C GLU A 9 -1.72 13.39 -1.60
N HIS A 10 -0.89 13.21 -0.57
CA HIS A 10 0.54 13.04 -0.73
C HIS A 10 0.89 11.72 -1.42
N LEU A 11 0.25 10.61 -1.06
CA LEU A 11 0.43 9.34 -1.74
C LEU A 11 0.04 9.44 -3.23
N THR A 12 -1.04 10.15 -3.57
CA THR A 12 -1.40 10.39 -4.98
C THR A 12 -0.30 11.14 -5.73
N ALA A 13 0.30 12.15 -5.10
CA ALA A 13 1.40 12.90 -5.69
C ALA A 13 2.66 12.03 -5.88
N GLU A 14 3.02 11.20 -4.90
CA GLU A 14 4.13 10.26 -5.02
C GLU A 14 3.91 9.22 -6.13
N LEU A 15 2.70 8.63 -6.20
CA LEU A 15 2.35 7.66 -7.24
C LEU A 15 2.41 8.26 -8.66
N ARG A 16 2.28 9.58 -8.80
CA ARG A 16 2.40 10.29 -10.08
C ARG A 16 3.83 10.31 -10.59
N GLU A 17 4.78 10.48 -9.68
CA GLU A 17 6.20 10.64 -10.00
C GLU A 17 6.97 9.31 -9.93
N LEU A 18 6.29 8.19 -9.66
CA LEU A 18 6.94 6.89 -9.57
C LEU A 18 7.57 6.47 -10.92
N PRO A 19 8.90 6.23 -10.95
CA PRO A 19 9.55 5.71 -12.14
C PRO A 19 9.13 4.26 -12.42
N LEU A 20 9.31 3.82 -13.68
CA LEU A 20 9.18 2.40 -14.02
C LEU A 20 10.19 1.56 -13.25
N GLY A 21 9.74 0.40 -12.77
CA GLY A 21 10.51 -0.49 -11.89
C GLY A 21 10.45 -0.11 -10.41
N ALA A 22 9.72 0.95 -10.04
CA ALA A 22 9.60 1.32 -8.63
C ALA A 22 8.81 0.29 -7.82
N ARG A 23 9.26 0.07 -6.59
CA ARG A 23 8.58 -0.66 -5.53
C ARG A 23 8.45 0.28 -4.34
N VAL A 24 7.26 0.31 -3.75
CA VAL A 24 6.95 1.09 -2.55
C VAL A 24 6.22 0.19 -1.59
N ILE A 25 6.54 0.26 -0.31
CA ILE A 25 5.78 -0.37 0.75
C ILE A 25 5.56 0.63 1.88
N VAL A 26 4.31 0.76 2.32
CA VAL A 26 3.93 1.55 3.49
C VAL A 26 3.41 0.58 4.54
N PHE A 27 3.99 0.62 5.73
CA PHE A 27 3.83 -0.44 6.72
C PHE A 27 3.86 0.09 8.16
N GLU A 28 3.26 -0.68 9.07
CA GLU A 28 3.52 -0.50 10.51
C GLU A 28 4.92 -1.03 10.87
N PRO A 29 5.75 -0.27 11.61
CA PRO A 29 7.10 -0.68 12.01
C PRO A 29 7.11 -1.76 13.10
N GLU A 30 6.27 -2.78 12.93
CA GLU A 30 6.10 -3.96 13.76
C GLU A 30 6.86 -5.16 13.16
N PRO A 31 7.08 -6.24 13.93
CA PRO A 31 7.65 -7.49 13.41
C PRO A 31 6.83 -8.14 12.28
N ALA A 32 7.44 -9.12 11.60
CA ALA A 32 6.70 -9.99 10.69
C ALA A 32 5.55 -10.70 11.41
N ARG A 33 4.50 -11.10 10.66
CA ARG A 33 3.21 -11.62 11.17
C ARG A 33 2.29 -10.62 11.85
N THR A 34 2.80 -9.50 12.36
CA THR A 34 1.98 -8.45 12.98
C THR A 34 1.88 -7.17 12.16
N ARG A 35 2.92 -6.90 11.36
CA ARG A 35 3.00 -5.78 10.41
C ARG A 35 1.89 -5.86 9.37
N ARG A 36 1.03 -4.84 9.39
CA ARG A 36 0.08 -4.57 8.32
C ARG A 36 0.71 -3.61 7.33
N PHE A 37 0.54 -3.86 6.03
CA PHE A 37 1.16 -3.05 4.99
C PHE A 37 0.30 -2.98 3.73
N VAL A 38 0.59 -1.95 2.93
CA VAL A 38 0.24 -1.84 1.52
C VAL A 38 1.54 -1.73 0.72
N GLN A 39 1.58 -2.26 -0.49
CA GLN A 39 2.68 -2.09 -1.41
C GLN A 39 2.20 -1.72 -2.81
N PHE A 40 3.09 -1.08 -3.56
CA PHE A 40 2.89 -0.71 -4.94
C PHE A 40 4.04 -1.21 -5.81
N ALA A 41 3.70 -1.67 -7.00
CA ALA A 41 4.66 -1.99 -8.05
C ALA A 41 4.31 -1.18 -9.30
N ARG A 42 5.26 -0.36 -9.77
CA ARG A 42 5.11 0.37 -11.03
C ARG A 42 5.90 -0.35 -12.12
N ASP A 43 5.22 -1.18 -12.89
CA ASP A 43 5.81 -1.89 -14.03
C ASP A 43 5.39 -1.25 -15.36
N ALA A 44 5.92 -1.72 -16.49
CA ALA A 44 5.66 -1.10 -17.79
C ALA A 44 4.17 -1.07 -18.16
N GLU A 45 3.42 -2.10 -17.77
CA GLU A 45 2.03 -2.32 -18.19
C GLU A 45 1.01 -1.96 -17.11
N VAL A 46 1.43 -1.80 -15.86
CA VAL A 46 0.50 -1.69 -14.72
C VAL A 46 1.09 -0.87 -13.57
N LEU A 47 0.22 -0.21 -12.80
CA LEU A 47 0.48 0.15 -11.41
C LEU A 47 -0.34 -0.82 -10.56
N SER A 48 0.32 -1.72 -9.85
CA SER A 48 -0.33 -2.67 -8.95
C SER A 48 -0.33 -2.11 -7.53
N ALA A 49 -1.46 -2.23 -6.84
CA ALA A 49 -1.58 -1.97 -5.41
C ALA A 49 -1.95 -3.29 -4.70
N GLN A 50 -1.27 -3.60 -3.61
CA GLN A 50 -1.48 -4.84 -2.86
C GLN A 50 -1.51 -4.56 -1.35
N LEU A 51 -2.47 -5.13 -0.62
CA LEU A 51 -2.48 -5.15 0.84
C LEU A 51 -2.13 -6.55 1.36
N ILE A 52 -1.46 -6.60 2.50
CA ILE A 52 -1.15 -7.88 3.16
C ILE A 52 -2.38 -8.77 3.28
N GLY A 53 -2.27 -10.08 3.06
CA GLY A 53 -3.38 -11.01 3.28
C GLY A 53 -3.21 -11.86 4.54
N ASP A 54 -4.30 -12.51 4.96
CA ASP A 54 -4.39 -13.32 6.18
C ASP A 54 -3.31 -14.39 6.31
N LYS A 55 -2.82 -14.92 5.18
CA LYS A 55 -1.76 -15.93 5.15
C LYS A 55 -0.49 -15.45 5.88
N TYR A 56 -0.26 -14.14 5.92
CA TYR A 56 0.92 -13.52 6.51
C TYR A 56 0.63 -12.81 7.83
N LEU A 57 -0.60 -12.88 8.35
CA LEU A 57 -1.00 -12.21 9.58
C LEU A 57 -1.43 -13.20 10.67
N ASP A 58 -1.02 -12.90 11.91
CA ASP A 58 -1.57 -13.52 13.10
C ASP A 58 -3.07 -13.23 13.21
N PRO A 59 -3.90 -14.15 13.74
CA PRO A 59 -5.36 -14.02 13.71
C PRO A 59 -5.92 -12.73 14.33
N ASP A 60 -5.27 -12.20 15.35
CA ASP A 60 -5.63 -10.96 16.06
C ASP A 60 -5.27 -9.68 15.28
N ARG A 61 -4.45 -9.80 14.23
CA ARG A 61 -4.03 -8.70 13.35
C ARG A 61 -4.78 -8.65 12.03
N ARG A 62 -5.62 -9.66 11.76
CA ARG A 62 -6.45 -9.75 10.55
C ARG A 62 -7.62 -8.75 10.60
N PRO A 63 -8.22 -8.42 9.45
CA PRO A 63 -9.42 -7.59 9.43
C PRO A 63 -10.55 -8.19 10.27
N SER A 64 -11.35 -7.32 10.88
CA SER A 64 -12.63 -7.72 11.48
C SER A 64 -13.64 -8.07 10.39
N PRO A 65 -14.81 -8.66 10.71
CA PRO A 65 -15.88 -8.86 9.72
C PRO A 65 -16.28 -7.57 8.98
N ALA A 66 -16.37 -6.45 9.70
CA ALA A 66 -16.62 -5.14 9.08
C ALA A 66 -15.45 -4.66 8.22
N GLY A 67 -14.21 -4.97 8.61
CA GLY A 67 -13.02 -4.66 7.84
C GLY A 67 -12.96 -5.41 6.50
N TYR A 68 -13.27 -6.71 6.49
CA TYR A 68 -13.37 -7.48 5.24
C TYR A 68 -14.44 -6.93 4.30
N GLN A 69 -15.58 -6.50 4.87
CA GLN A 69 -16.65 -5.88 4.10
C GLN A 69 -16.17 -4.57 3.50
N ALA A 70 -15.50 -3.71 4.28
CA ALA A 70 -14.92 -2.46 3.79
C ALA A 70 -13.90 -2.68 2.66
N LEU A 71 -13.03 -3.69 2.76
CA LEU A 71 -12.09 -4.03 1.69
C LEU A 71 -12.82 -4.43 0.41
N THR A 72 -13.82 -5.30 0.53
CA THR A 72 -14.60 -5.80 -0.62
C THR A 72 -15.41 -4.68 -1.27
N ASP A 73 -16.11 -3.87 -0.48
CA ASP A 73 -16.95 -2.76 -0.97
C ASP A 73 -16.11 -1.64 -1.60
N ALA A 74 -14.89 -1.45 -1.09
CA ALA A 74 -13.93 -0.56 -1.71
C ALA A 74 -13.42 -1.11 -3.04
N GLY A 75 -13.62 -2.37 -3.38
CA GLY A 75 -13.19 -2.94 -4.66
C GLY A 75 -11.80 -3.60 -4.64
N TRP A 76 -11.27 -3.92 -3.45
CA TRP A 76 -10.11 -4.81 -3.37
C TRP A 76 -10.50 -6.22 -3.82
N HIS A 77 -9.71 -6.82 -4.70
CA HIS A 77 -9.85 -8.23 -5.01
C HIS A 77 -9.34 -9.07 -3.84
N ARG A 78 -10.05 -10.19 -3.60
CA ARG A 78 -9.72 -11.10 -2.51
C ARG A 78 -8.36 -11.76 -2.72
N PRO A 79 -7.65 -12.13 -1.64
CA PRO A 79 -6.40 -12.86 -1.73
C PRO A 79 -6.54 -14.18 -2.51
N ASP A 80 -5.67 -14.37 -3.48
CA ASP A 80 -5.56 -15.59 -4.29
C ASP A 80 -4.09 -16.01 -4.46
N VAL A 81 -3.85 -17.18 -5.04
CA VAL A 81 -2.48 -17.72 -5.19
C VAL A 81 -1.65 -16.92 -6.19
N ASP A 82 -2.28 -16.41 -7.25
CA ASP A 82 -1.60 -15.71 -8.36
C ASP A 82 -1.08 -14.34 -7.89
N ASN A 83 -1.73 -13.74 -6.90
CA ASN A 83 -1.34 -12.49 -6.24
C ASN A 83 -0.64 -12.72 -4.90
N GLY A 84 -0.02 -13.90 -4.73
CA GLY A 84 0.80 -14.20 -3.56
C GLY A 84 0.03 -14.22 -2.24
N HIS A 85 -1.29 -14.43 -2.27
CA HIS A 85 -2.21 -14.32 -1.14
C HIS A 85 -2.28 -12.93 -0.51
N LEU A 86 -2.16 -11.89 -1.33
CA LEU A 86 -2.40 -10.49 -0.97
C LEU A 86 -3.75 -10.03 -1.53
N TRP A 87 -4.41 -9.07 -0.88
CA TRP A 87 -5.48 -8.32 -1.56
C TRP A 87 -4.85 -7.48 -2.65
N TRP A 88 -5.53 -7.29 -3.77
CA TRP A 88 -4.92 -6.62 -4.91
C TRP A 88 -5.90 -5.79 -5.73
N VAL A 89 -5.38 -4.77 -6.41
CA VAL A 89 -6.03 -4.03 -7.49
C VAL A 89 -4.95 -3.60 -8.48
N ASP A 90 -5.21 -3.77 -9.77
CA ASP A 90 -4.33 -3.36 -10.85
C ASP A 90 -4.92 -2.18 -11.63
N PHE A 91 -4.05 -1.22 -11.97
CA PHE A 91 -4.36 -0.07 -12.80
C PHE A 91 -3.55 -0.17 -14.11
N PRO A 92 -4.16 -0.65 -15.22
CA PRO A 92 -3.47 -0.80 -16.49
C PRO A 92 -2.98 0.54 -17.05
N THR A 93 -1.92 0.50 -17.85
CA THR A 93 -1.47 1.70 -18.57
C THR A 93 -2.42 2.07 -19.72
N PRO A 94 -2.58 3.38 -20.02
CA PRO A 94 -1.99 4.53 -19.33
C PRO A 94 -2.64 4.80 -17.96
N VAL A 95 -1.84 4.85 -16.90
CA VAL A 95 -2.32 5.14 -15.53
C VAL A 95 -2.69 6.62 -15.46
N THR A 96 -3.98 6.92 -15.27
CA THR A 96 -4.50 8.28 -15.21
C THR A 96 -4.33 8.90 -13.82
N GLU A 97 -4.60 10.20 -13.71
CA GLU A 97 -4.63 10.86 -12.40
C GLU A 97 -5.78 10.34 -11.51
N ALA A 98 -6.89 9.94 -12.12
CA ALA A 98 -8.00 9.32 -11.40
C ALA A 98 -7.59 7.96 -10.82
N ASP A 99 -6.82 7.16 -11.57
CA ASP A 99 -6.31 5.86 -11.11
C ASP A 99 -5.37 6.01 -9.92
N ARG A 100 -4.47 7.00 -9.95
CA ARG A 100 -3.56 7.28 -8.82
C ARG A 100 -4.30 7.72 -7.57
N ARG A 101 -5.29 8.62 -7.73
CA ARG A 101 -6.16 9.02 -6.63
C ARG A 101 -6.92 7.83 -6.07
N ARG A 102 -7.44 6.97 -6.96
CA ARG A 102 -8.14 5.76 -6.58
C ARG A 102 -7.26 4.78 -5.81
N ALA A 103 -6.01 4.58 -6.24
CA ALA A 103 -5.04 3.75 -5.53
C ALA A 103 -4.75 4.28 -4.11
N ALA A 104 -4.63 5.60 -3.95
CA ALA A 104 -4.46 6.23 -2.65
C ALA A 104 -5.70 6.10 -1.74
N GLU A 105 -6.91 6.28 -2.30
CA GLU A 105 -8.18 6.08 -1.58
C GLU A 105 -8.35 4.62 -1.11
N LEU A 106 -8.09 3.66 -1.99
CA LEU A 106 -8.11 2.22 -1.67
C LEU A 106 -7.14 1.90 -0.53
N THR A 107 -5.98 2.55 -0.52
CA THR A 107 -4.99 2.40 0.54
C THR A 107 -5.51 2.91 1.88
N VAL A 108 -6.14 4.08 1.90
CA VAL A 108 -6.77 4.61 3.11
C VAL A 108 -7.84 3.66 3.62
N VAL A 109 -8.75 3.21 2.76
CA VAL A 109 -9.80 2.27 3.17
C VAL A 109 -9.18 0.96 3.68
N GLY A 110 -8.14 0.48 2.99
CA GLY A 110 -7.41 -0.72 3.38
C GLY A 110 -6.84 -0.64 4.79
N LEU A 111 -6.00 0.36 5.02
CA LEU A 111 -5.28 0.52 6.29
C LEU A 111 -6.22 0.97 7.42
N ARG A 112 -7.09 1.95 7.17
CA ARG A 112 -7.97 2.55 8.18
C ARG A 112 -9.19 1.69 8.47
N ASP A 113 -9.98 1.37 7.45
CA ASP A 113 -11.29 0.76 7.63
C ASP A 113 -11.21 -0.77 7.61
N GLY A 114 -10.33 -1.33 6.77
CA GLY A 114 -10.04 -2.76 6.69
C GLY A 114 -9.26 -3.24 7.91
N TYR A 115 -8.09 -2.65 8.13
CA TYR A 115 -7.16 -3.05 9.19
C TYR A 115 -7.35 -2.33 10.52
N GLY A 116 -8.18 -1.28 10.60
CA GLY A 116 -8.42 -0.56 11.85
C GLY A 116 -7.22 0.26 12.33
N ILE A 117 -6.30 0.65 11.44
CA ILE A 117 -5.17 1.52 11.82
C ILE A 117 -5.74 2.93 12.07
N PRO A 118 -5.56 3.49 13.27
CA PRO A 118 -6.26 4.73 13.64
C PRO A 118 -5.71 5.96 12.92
N THR A 119 -4.40 6.00 12.67
CA THR A 119 -3.72 7.15 12.08
C THR A 119 -2.54 6.73 11.19
N PRO A 120 -2.25 7.47 10.11
CA PRO A 120 -1.06 7.20 9.29
C PRO A 120 0.25 7.55 10.01
N THR A 121 0.24 8.35 11.09
CA THR A 121 1.47 8.82 11.77
C THR A 121 2.34 7.68 12.32
N GLY A 122 1.74 6.52 12.62
CA GLY A 122 2.46 5.35 13.11
C GLY A 122 3.07 4.48 11.99
N LEU A 123 2.90 4.87 10.73
CA LEU A 123 3.42 4.13 9.58
C LEU A 123 4.83 4.60 9.23
N ALA A 124 5.55 3.71 8.54
CA ALA A 124 6.79 4.00 7.86
C ALA A 124 6.67 3.59 6.39
N TYR A 125 7.66 3.97 5.58
CA TYR A 125 7.77 3.47 4.22
C TYR A 125 9.17 2.96 3.90
N ASP A 126 9.25 2.07 2.91
CA ASP A 126 10.45 1.84 2.13
C ASP A 126 10.11 1.93 0.65
N ALA A 127 11.07 2.34 -0.15
CA ALA A 127 10.91 2.45 -1.59
C ALA A 127 12.25 2.27 -2.29
N TRP A 128 12.24 1.58 -3.43
CA TRP A 128 13.43 1.32 -4.23
C TRP A 128 13.06 1.09 -5.70
N LEU A 129 14.06 1.20 -6.57
CA LEU A 129 14.00 0.65 -7.93
C LEU A 129 14.43 -0.81 -7.90
N GLU A 130 13.62 -1.67 -8.52
CA GLU A 130 13.93 -3.08 -8.73
C GLU A 130 14.99 -3.22 -9.84
N VAL A 131 16.23 -2.90 -9.48
CA VAL A 131 17.45 -3.07 -10.29
C VAL A 131 18.44 -3.93 -9.50
N PRO A 132 19.47 -4.53 -10.13
CA PRO A 132 20.38 -5.45 -9.44
C PRO A 132 21.03 -4.92 -8.14
N THR A 133 21.12 -3.60 -8.00
CA THR A 133 21.68 -2.93 -6.81
C THR A 133 20.64 -2.41 -5.81
N HIS A 134 19.33 -2.60 -6.06
CA HIS A 134 18.21 -2.09 -5.25
C HIS A 134 18.42 -0.62 -4.85
N LEU A 135 18.20 0.30 -5.81
CA LEU A 135 18.47 1.72 -5.58
C LEU A 135 17.36 2.35 -4.72
N PRO A 136 17.64 2.92 -3.54
CA PRO A 136 16.63 3.57 -2.71
C PRO A 136 15.94 4.73 -3.41
N LEU A 137 14.63 4.86 -3.18
CA LEU A 137 13.80 5.99 -3.59
C LEU A 137 13.31 6.78 -2.37
N SER A 138 13.29 8.10 -2.51
CA SER A 138 12.75 9.01 -1.49
C SER A 138 11.38 9.51 -1.90
N LEU A 139 10.37 9.27 -1.06
CA LEU A 139 9.00 9.76 -1.23
C LEU A 139 8.82 11.01 -0.36
N THR A 140 9.32 12.14 -0.86
CA THR A 140 9.55 13.36 -0.07
C THR A 140 8.26 13.99 0.47
N THR A 141 7.15 13.87 -0.26
CA THR A 141 5.85 14.42 0.12
C THR A 141 5.07 13.51 1.04
N LEU A 142 5.37 12.21 1.12
CA LEU A 142 4.59 11.25 1.92
C LEU A 142 4.58 11.56 3.44
N ASP A 143 5.55 12.33 3.94
CA ASP A 143 5.68 12.75 5.34
C ASP A 143 5.61 11.58 6.34
N LEU A 144 6.20 10.45 5.94
CA LEU A 144 6.42 9.26 6.76
C LEU A 144 7.93 9.02 6.91
N PRO A 145 8.38 8.42 8.02
CA PRO A 145 9.78 8.01 8.14
C PRO A 145 10.10 6.91 7.12
N ARG A 146 11.23 7.05 6.42
CA ARG A 146 11.78 5.98 5.60
C ARG A 146 12.53 4.99 6.49
N LEU A 147 12.08 3.74 6.53
CA LEU A 147 12.74 2.65 7.26
C LEU A 147 12.99 1.50 6.28
N PRO A 148 14.25 1.07 6.08
CA PRO A 148 14.54 -0.10 5.26
C PRO A 148 13.74 -1.30 5.75
N MET A 149 13.08 -2.01 4.83
CA MET A 149 12.47 -3.27 5.17
C MET A 149 13.58 -4.28 5.55
N PRO A 150 13.46 -4.97 6.70
CA PRO A 150 14.42 -5.97 7.15
C PRO A 150 14.36 -7.26 6.31
#